data_AF-B8DJZ5-F1
#
_entry.id   AF-B8DJZ5-F1
#
_cell.length_a   1.000
_cell.length_b   1.000
_cell.length_c   1.000
_cell.angle_alpha   90.00
_cell.angle_beta   90.00
_cell.angle_gamma   90.00
#
_symmetry.space_group_name_H-M   'P 1'
#
loop_
_entity.id
_entity.type
_entity.pdbx_description
1 polymer ?
#
loop_
_entity_poly.entity_id
_entity_poly.type
_entity_poly.pdbx_seq_one_letter_code
_entity_poly.pdbx_strand_id
1 'polypeptide(L)'
;MQAVATGVTPPALSRVLPYPVVGVVLAAGASSRMAPDFKPLLDLCGATVLARCVEMFRQAGVADVLVVTGHRADEVAAEAARLGVPTVNNPAWREGGMFSSVRAGLEAVVRRGGEAGGIGGTCGGEGAGALLLPVDAALVRPLTVRLLLERAAVRTDRVLLPVFDGQWGHPPLLPPSALPIVLADSGEGGLRGALHRLGPQALDEVGVPDRFILRDMDTPDDYAAACAHWTTREVPTPQEARTLLTVRAIPPGGVAHAEGVAAVAVRLVDALNAARGIPGQDAWPGGRSGTGPGLDRVLGSELDSELTESAALLHDIAKGQPRHEAAGGALLRELGFSGVADIVNAHRDTTFADGQPLTEREVVYFADKLVRCHTLVDVESRFGEKLAQWRHDPDAASAIEGRMRRALALRARIEREAGRPLADILHPLAVGQSAWEPDAGEAGLCAGPGSHTGAVSCTGARQAVSCTPGASESSQAHPAPGTAPDSPPCPAPCPASRPAPGPVRQSAEDENLP
;
A
#
# COMPACT_ATOMS: atom_id res chain seq x y z
N MET A 1 10.33 -33.83 6.50
CA MET A 1 10.98 -32.58 6.96
C MET A 1 11.10 -31.64 5.78
N GLN A 2 10.03 -30.88 5.51
CA GLN A 2 10.00 -29.82 4.51
C GLN A 2 10.06 -28.48 5.26
N ALA A 3 11.00 -27.64 4.84
CA ALA A 3 11.18 -26.30 5.38
C ALA A 3 9.96 -25.43 5.00
N VAL A 4 9.30 -24.89 6.02
CA VAL A 4 8.26 -23.86 5.89
C VAL A 4 8.96 -22.55 5.54
N ALA A 5 8.67 -22.02 4.35
CA ALA A 5 9.20 -20.74 3.89
C ALA A 5 8.62 -19.60 4.74
N THR A 6 9.46 -18.99 5.56
CA THR A 6 9.19 -17.75 6.30
C THR A 6 9.76 -16.55 5.54
N GLY A 7 8.98 -15.47 5.46
CA GLY A 7 9.45 -14.14 5.05
C GLY A 7 9.01 -13.72 3.65
N VAL A 8 7.96 -12.90 3.58
CA VAL A 8 7.60 -12.16 2.37
C VAL A 8 8.61 -11.03 2.18
N THR A 9 9.68 -11.33 1.44
CA THR A 9 10.53 -10.31 0.84
C THR A 9 9.70 -9.59 -0.24
N PRO A 10 9.68 -8.25 -0.34
CA PRO A 10 9.17 -7.60 -1.55
C PRO A 10 9.92 -8.17 -2.76
N PRO A 11 9.25 -8.48 -3.88
CA PRO A 11 9.98 -8.69 -5.12
C PRO A 11 10.66 -7.36 -5.43
N ALA A 12 11.98 -7.28 -5.22
CA ALA A 12 12.77 -6.28 -5.88
C ALA A 12 12.45 -6.35 -7.38
N LEU A 13 12.50 -5.21 -8.08
CA LEU A 13 12.40 -5.05 -9.55
C LEU A 13 13.40 -5.92 -10.38
N SER A 14 14.05 -6.88 -9.72
CA SER A 14 14.95 -7.92 -10.22
C SER A 14 14.35 -8.94 -11.20
N ARG A 15 13.04 -8.92 -11.48
CA ARG A 15 12.47 -9.78 -12.52
C ARG A 15 12.57 -9.07 -13.87
N VAL A 16 13.38 -9.64 -14.75
CA VAL A 16 13.51 -9.19 -16.13
C VAL A 16 12.14 -9.33 -16.81
N LEU A 17 11.65 -8.22 -17.38
CA LEU A 17 10.41 -8.25 -18.13
C LEU A 17 10.57 -9.16 -19.37
N PRO A 18 9.53 -9.95 -19.71
CA PRO A 18 9.55 -10.84 -20.87
C PRO A 18 9.60 -10.08 -22.21
N TYR A 19 9.24 -8.79 -22.20
CA TYR A 19 9.23 -7.90 -23.36
C TYR A 19 9.50 -6.46 -22.89
N PRO A 20 10.04 -5.59 -23.77
CA PRO A 20 10.14 -4.15 -23.49
C PRO A 20 8.74 -3.52 -23.38
N VAL A 21 8.61 -2.52 -22.51
CA VAL A 21 7.35 -1.79 -22.29
C VAL A 21 7.54 -0.32 -22.62
N VAL A 22 6.67 0.22 -23.47
CA VAL A 22 6.65 1.64 -23.84
C VAL A 22 5.53 2.36 -23.10
N GLY A 23 5.86 3.45 -22.40
CA GLY A 23 4.86 4.36 -21.84
C GLY A 23 4.31 5.28 -22.93
N VAL A 24 3.01 5.26 -23.18
CA VAL A 24 2.35 6.08 -24.20
C VAL A 24 1.48 7.12 -23.51
N VAL A 25 1.86 8.39 -23.63
CA VAL A 25 1.08 9.53 -23.12
C VAL A 25 0.18 10.06 -24.23
N LEU A 26 -1.13 10.04 -24.01
CA LEU A 26 -2.14 10.52 -24.96
C LEU A 26 -2.41 12.01 -24.72
N ALA A 27 -1.82 12.89 -25.53
CA ALA A 27 -1.89 14.35 -25.39
C ALA A 27 -2.48 15.05 -26.62
N ALA A 28 -3.31 14.35 -27.39
CA ALA A 28 -3.87 14.84 -28.66
C ALA A 28 -5.19 15.62 -28.54
N GLY A 29 -5.82 15.63 -27.35
CA GLY A 29 -7.16 16.18 -27.12
C GLY A 29 -7.23 17.71 -27.12
N ALA A 30 -8.40 18.26 -27.46
CA ALA A 30 -8.59 19.72 -27.60
C ALA A 30 -8.61 20.52 -26.30
N SER A 31 -8.83 19.88 -25.14
CA SER A 31 -9.01 20.55 -23.84
C SER A 31 -10.16 21.58 -23.82
N SER A 32 -11.21 21.39 -24.62
CA SER A 32 -12.25 22.41 -24.84
C SER A 32 -12.97 22.90 -23.57
N ARG A 33 -13.09 22.05 -22.55
CA ARG A 33 -13.69 22.39 -21.25
C ARG A 33 -12.79 23.23 -20.34
N MET A 34 -11.50 23.33 -20.69
CA MET A 34 -10.50 24.12 -19.97
C MET A 34 -10.10 25.39 -20.73
N ALA A 35 -10.74 25.71 -21.86
CA ALA A 35 -10.39 26.88 -22.64
C ALA A 35 -10.44 28.17 -21.78
N PRO A 36 -9.48 29.10 -21.94
CA PRO A 36 -8.44 29.14 -22.97
C PRO A 36 -7.21 28.26 -22.68
N ASP A 37 -7.13 27.65 -21.51
CA ASP A 37 -6.00 26.84 -21.09
C ASP A 37 -5.93 25.49 -21.81
N PHE A 38 -4.73 24.93 -21.90
CA PHE A 38 -4.45 23.71 -22.61
C PHE A 38 -3.72 22.71 -21.74
N LYS A 39 -4.43 21.63 -21.36
CA LYS A 39 -4.04 20.67 -20.32
C LYS A 39 -2.57 20.24 -20.38
N PRO A 40 -2.02 19.78 -21.53
CA PRO A 40 -0.67 19.23 -21.56
C PRO A 40 0.42 20.20 -21.10
N LEU A 41 0.18 21.51 -21.26
CA LEU A 41 1.17 22.57 -21.01
C LEU A 41 0.88 23.38 -19.75
N LEU A 42 -0.18 23.04 -19.00
CA LEU A 42 -0.47 23.67 -17.70
C LEU A 42 0.62 23.36 -16.67
N ASP A 43 0.88 24.30 -15.77
CA ASP A 43 1.88 24.16 -14.71
C ASP A 43 1.34 23.38 -13.50
N LEU A 44 1.68 22.10 -13.38
CA LEU A 44 1.38 21.29 -12.21
C LEU A 44 2.55 21.31 -11.22
N CYS A 45 2.57 22.34 -10.38
CA CYS A 45 3.55 22.57 -9.31
C CYS A 45 5.00 22.71 -9.82
N GLY A 46 5.25 23.57 -10.81
CA GLY A 46 6.59 23.89 -11.34
C GLY A 46 7.05 23.04 -12.52
N ALA A 47 6.16 22.21 -13.09
CA ALA A 47 6.42 21.46 -14.31
C ALA A 47 5.13 21.28 -15.11
N THR A 48 5.23 21.13 -16.43
CA THR A 48 4.04 20.91 -17.25
C THR A 48 3.34 19.61 -16.89
N VAL A 49 2.03 19.52 -17.08
CA VAL A 49 1.26 18.27 -16.91
C VAL A 49 1.88 17.13 -17.74
N LEU A 50 2.31 17.42 -18.97
CA LEU A 50 3.03 16.44 -19.80
C LEU A 50 4.35 15.99 -19.15
N ALA A 51 5.13 16.93 -18.60
CA ALA A 51 6.35 16.59 -17.86
C ALA A 51 6.05 15.66 -16.68
N ARG A 52 4.97 15.88 -15.92
CA ARG A 52 4.58 14.99 -14.81
C ARG A 52 4.27 13.57 -15.27
N CYS A 53 3.55 13.40 -16.37
CA CYS A 53 3.29 12.07 -16.95
C CYS A 53 4.58 11.35 -17.36
N VAL A 54 5.51 12.06 -18.00
CA VAL A 54 6.81 11.50 -18.44
C VAL A 54 7.69 11.15 -17.23
N GLU A 55 7.78 12.05 -16.25
CA GLU A 55 8.54 11.83 -15.00
C GLU A 55 8.02 10.61 -14.24
N MET A 56 6.69 10.47 -14.13
CA MET A 56 6.05 9.33 -13.48
C MET A 56 6.48 8.00 -14.11
N PHE A 57 6.42 7.88 -15.44
CA PHE A 57 6.88 6.67 -16.15
C PHE A 57 8.36 6.38 -15.90
N ARG A 58 9.22 7.40 -16.00
CA ARG A 58 10.67 7.26 -15.76
C ARG A 58 10.97 6.82 -14.32
N GLN A 59 10.30 7.42 -13.33
CA GLN A 59 10.44 7.04 -11.91
C GLN A 59 9.94 5.61 -11.63
N ALA A 60 8.99 5.12 -12.44
CA ALA A 60 8.52 3.75 -12.37
C ALA A 60 9.43 2.72 -13.07
N GLY A 61 10.49 3.17 -13.75
CA GLY A 61 11.41 2.30 -14.50
C GLY A 61 11.07 2.13 -15.98
N VAL A 62 10.11 2.89 -16.51
CA VAL A 62 9.77 2.89 -17.94
C VAL A 62 10.54 4.02 -18.64
N ALA A 63 11.71 3.69 -19.18
CA ALA A 63 12.58 4.66 -19.83
C ALA A 63 12.06 5.09 -21.21
N ASP A 64 11.49 4.15 -21.97
CA ASP A 64 10.94 4.38 -23.30
C ASP A 64 9.53 4.97 -23.18
N VAL A 65 9.43 6.28 -23.40
CA VAL A 65 8.16 7.01 -23.41
C VAL A 65 7.88 7.53 -24.83
N LEU A 66 6.62 7.60 -25.21
CA LEU A 66 6.12 8.13 -26.47
C LEU A 66 4.95 9.06 -26.18
N VAL A 67 4.94 10.24 -26.81
CA VAL A 67 3.82 11.20 -26.69
C VAL A 67 3.00 11.22 -27.97
N VAL A 68 1.69 10.99 -27.85
CA VAL A 68 0.75 11.16 -28.97
C VAL A 68 0.27 12.62 -28.99
N THR A 69 0.51 13.30 -30.11
CA THR A 69 0.15 14.72 -30.34
C THR A 69 -1.04 14.83 -31.29
N GLY A 70 -1.75 15.97 -31.26
CA GLY A 70 -2.94 16.20 -32.09
C GLY A 70 -3.30 17.68 -32.14
N HIS A 71 -4.27 18.11 -31.34
CA HIS A 71 -4.56 19.53 -31.17
C HIS A 71 -3.31 20.26 -30.66
N ARG A 72 -2.96 21.41 -31.27
CA ARG A 72 -1.74 22.18 -30.97
C ARG A 72 -0.46 21.31 -30.97
N ALA A 73 -0.36 20.40 -31.94
CA ALA A 73 0.72 19.41 -32.02
C ALA A 73 2.13 20.00 -31.92
N ASP A 74 2.39 21.14 -32.56
CA ASP A 74 3.72 21.78 -32.55
C ASP A 74 4.15 22.18 -31.13
N GLU A 75 3.21 22.66 -30.31
CA GLU A 75 3.50 23.09 -28.94
C GLU A 75 3.72 21.89 -28.02
N VAL A 76 2.90 20.84 -28.16
CA VAL A 76 3.10 19.57 -27.43
C VAL A 76 4.41 18.91 -27.85
N ALA A 77 4.76 18.96 -29.14
CA ALA A 77 5.98 18.40 -29.67
C ALA A 77 7.22 19.17 -29.21
N ALA A 78 7.15 20.50 -29.10
CA ALA A 78 8.22 21.30 -28.52
C ALA A 78 8.47 20.93 -27.05
N GLU A 79 7.41 20.75 -26.27
CA GLU A 79 7.56 20.31 -24.87
C GLU A 79 8.08 18.87 -24.76
N ALA A 80 7.58 17.95 -25.58
CA ALA A 80 8.09 16.58 -25.63
C ALA A 80 9.58 16.54 -26.03
N ALA A 81 10.00 17.39 -26.98
CA ALA A 81 11.40 17.53 -27.38
C ALA A 81 12.27 18.07 -26.22
N ARG A 82 11.77 19.06 -25.46
CA ARG A 82 12.44 19.56 -24.24
C ARG A 82 12.64 18.45 -23.20
N LEU A 83 11.68 17.53 -23.10
CA LEU A 83 11.72 16.36 -22.21
C LEU A 83 12.56 15.19 -22.76
N GLY A 84 13.04 15.28 -24.00
CA GLY A 84 13.78 14.22 -24.68
C GLY A 84 12.93 13.00 -25.02
N VAL A 85 11.65 13.19 -25.31
CA VAL A 85 10.68 12.12 -25.60
C VAL A 85 10.19 12.24 -27.04
N PRO A 86 10.19 11.16 -27.84
CA PRO A 86 9.70 11.20 -29.20
C PRO A 86 8.17 11.35 -29.26
N THR A 87 7.68 11.85 -30.38
CA THR A 87 6.25 12.07 -30.61
C THR A 87 5.72 11.24 -31.78
N VAL A 88 4.40 11.00 -31.77
CA VAL A 88 3.64 10.57 -32.94
C VAL A 88 2.45 11.51 -33.12
N ASN A 89 2.22 11.98 -34.34
CA ASN A 89 1.09 12.85 -34.63
C ASN A 89 -0.15 12.01 -34.98
N ASN A 90 -1.28 12.30 -34.35
CA ASN A 90 -2.59 11.80 -34.73
C ASN A 90 -3.33 12.89 -35.52
N PRO A 91 -3.34 12.85 -36.87
CA PRO A 91 -4.06 13.83 -37.68
C PRO A 91 -5.58 13.70 -37.53
N ALA A 92 -6.07 12.51 -37.15
CA ALA A 92 -7.49 12.20 -37.02
C ALA A 92 -8.07 12.54 -35.62
N TRP A 93 -7.32 13.27 -34.77
CA TRP A 93 -7.71 13.56 -33.39
C TRP A 93 -9.09 14.21 -33.26
N ARG A 94 -9.52 15.01 -34.25
CA ARG A 94 -10.77 15.76 -34.23
C ARG A 94 -12.00 14.88 -34.50
N GLU A 95 -11.89 13.94 -35.43
CA GLU A 95 -13.01 13.13 -35.91
C GLU A 95 -13.05 11.75 -35.22
N GLY A 96 -11.89 11.19 -34.89
CA GLY A 96 -11.75 9.83 -34.35
C GLY A 96 -11.72 9.74 -32.81
N GLY A 97 -11.90 10.85 -32.10
CA GLY A 97 -11.93 10.91 -30.63
C GLY A 97 -10.69 10.30 -29.95
N MET A 98 -10.83 9.93 -28.67
CA MET A 98 -9.72 9.38 -27.88
C MET A 98 -9.16 8.06 -28.46
N PHE A 99 -10.01 7.20 -29.03
CA PHE A 99 -9.59 5.90 -29.55
C PHE A 99 -8.65 6.03 -30.77
N SER A 100 -8.82 7.05 -31.61
CA SER A 100 -7.85 7.33 -32.69
C SER A 100 -6.44 7.63 -32.16
N SER A 101 -6.35 8.27 -30.99
CA SER A 101 -5.06 8.58 -30.34
C SER A 101 -4.44 7.32 -29.74
N VAL A 102 -5.26 6.44 -29.16
CA VAL A 102 -4.82 5.10 -28.73
C VAL A 102 -4.24 4.32 -29.91
N ARG A 103 -4.95 4.28 -31.05
CA ARG A 103 -4.47 3.60 -32.26
C ARG A 103 -3.14 4.14 -32.75
N ALA A 104 -3.02 5.46 -32.91
CA ALA A 104 -1.77 6.09 -33.34
C ALA A 104 -0.59 5.77 -32.40
N GLY A 105 -0.84 5.75 -31.08
CA GLY A 105 0.15 5.36 -30.08
C GLY A 105 0.56 3.89 -30.20
N LEU A 106 -0.41 2.97 -30.26
CA LEU A 106 -0.14 1.53 -30.37
C LEU A 106 0.53 1.16 -31.69
N GLU A 107 0.14 1.74 -32.82
CA GLU A 107 0.80 1.54 -34.12
C GLU A 107 2.27 1.96 -34.09
N ALA A 108 2.58 3.07 -33.40
CA ALA A 108 3.95 3.52 -33.22
C ALA A 108 4.77 2.55 -32.33
N VAL A 109 4.15 1.96 -31.30
CA VAL A 109 4.79 0.93 -30.46
C VAL A 109 5.08 -0.33 -31.29
N VAL A 110 4.11 -0.82 -32.08
CA VAL A 110 4.28 -1.99 -32.96
C VAL A 110 5.41 -1.77 -33.97
N ARG A 111 5.43 -0.60 -34.64
CA ARG A 111 6.46 -0.26 -35.63
C ARG A 111 7.86 -0.27 -35.02
N ARG A 112 8.01 0.35 -33.85
CA ARG A 112 9.29 0.37 -33.10
C ARG A 112 9.71 -1.01 -32.64
N GLY A 113 8.78 -1.84 -32.18
CA GLY A 113 9.07 -3.22 -31.77
C GLY A 113 9.47 -4.13 -32.94
N GLY A 114 8.95 -3.88 -34.15
CA GLY A 114 9.30 -4.63 -35.35
C GLY A 114 10.61 -4.19 -36.03
N GLU A 115 10.95 -2.90 -35.95
CA GLU A 115 12.21 -2.36 -36.49
C GLU A 115 13.41 -2.62 -35.56
N ALA A 116 13.16 -2.84 -34.28
CA ALA A 116 14.20 -3.05 -33.26
C ALA A 116 14.19 -4.47 -32.70
N GLY A 117 14.87 -5.41 -33.39
CA GLY A 117 15.56 -6.54 -32.73
C GLY A 117 16.72 -6.07 -31.82
N GLY A 118 16.59 -4.91 -31.20
CA GLY A 118 17.66 -4.11 -30.61
C GLY A 118 17.16 -2.99 -29.69
N ILE A 119 16.02 -3.18 -29.00
CA ILE A 119 15.78 -2.41 -27.76
C ILE A 119 16.78 -2.96 -26.74
N GLY A 120 17.69 -2.10 -26.27
CA GLY A 120 18.81 -2.45 -25.40
C GLY A 120 18.36 -3.04 -24.07
N GLY A 121 18.21 -4.36 -24.03
CA GLY A 121 17.87 -5.12 -22.84
C GLY A 121 17.56 -6.55 -23.23
N THR A 122 18.47 -7.46 -22.88
CA THR A 122 18.39 -8.90 -23.13
C THR A 122 17.06 -9.50 -22.66
N CYS A 123 16.09 -9.70 -23.57
CA CYS A 123 15.02 -10.72 -23.50
C CYS A 123 14.36 -10.86 -24.89
N GLY A 124 14.46 -12.04 -25.48
CA GLY A 124 14.02 -12.34 -26.86
C GLY A 124 12.51 -12.59 -26.99
N GLY A 125 11.71 -11.53 -26.84
CA GLY A 125 10.28 -11.53 -27.19
C GLY A 125 10.01 -10.79 -28.50
N GLU A 126 9.13 -11.32 -29.35
CA GLU A 126 8.64 -10.64 -30.55
C GLU A 126 7.73 -9.45 -30.14
N GLY A 127 8.28 -8.23 -30.11
CA GLY A 127 7.53 -6.98 -29.94
C GLY A 127 7.56 -6.34 -28.54
N ALA A 128 6.92 -5.18 -28.42
CA ALA A 128 6.87 -4.36 -27.21
C ALA A 128 5.43 -4.22 -26.66
N GLY A 129 5.29 -4.21 -25.34
CA GLY A 129 4.04 -3.89 -24.65
C GLY A 129 3.84 -2.38 -24.52
N ALA A 130 2.62 -1.96 -24.17
CA ALA A 130 2.27 -0.54 -24.05
C ALA A 130 1.52 -0.24 -22.74
N LEU A 131 1.95 0.80 -22.02
CA LEU A 131 1.19 1.43 -20.95
C LEU A 131 0.47 2.66 -21.52
N LEU A 132 -0.84 2.77 -21.36
CA LEU A 132 -1.63 3.86 -21.95
C LEU A 132 -2.06 4.87 -20.88
N LEU A 133 -1.55 6.10 -20.92
CA LEU A 133 -1.88 7.14 -19.95
C LEU A 133 -2.45 8.38 -20.66
N PRO A 134 -3.72 8.73 -20.45
CA PRO A 134 -4.24 10.05 -20.79
C PRO A 134 -3.46 11.15 -20.06
N VAL A 135 -3.14 12.25 -20.75
CA VAL A 135 -2.36 13.36 -20.16
C VAL A 135 -3.05 14.01 -18.97
N ASP A 136 -4.37 13.88 -18.85
CA ASP A 136 -5.18 14.37 -17.74
C ASP A 136 -5.21 13.44 -16.51
N ALA A 137 -4.64 12.23 -16.59
CA ALA A 137 -4.40 11.34 -15.47
C ALA A 137 -3.02 11.57 -14.82
N ALA A 138 -2.58 12.83 -14.73
CA ALA A 138 -1.21 13.20 -14.33
C ALA A 138 -0.86 12.94 -12.86
N LEU A 139 -1.86 12.68 -12.01
CA LEU A 139 -1.66 12.42 -10.58
C LEU A 139 -1.29 10.97 -10.27
N VAL A 140 -1.43 10.05 -11.23
CA VAL A 140 -1.05 8.63 -11.07
C VAL A 140 0.36 8.52 -10.49
N ARG A 141 0.53 7.61 -9.53
CA ARG A 141 1.80 7.42 -8.82
C ARG A 141 2.70 6.40 -9.54
N PRO A 142 4.04 6.56 -9.46
CA PRO A 142 4.98 5.57 -10.00
C PRO A 142 4.74 4.15 -9.47
N LEU A 143 4.25 4.01 -8.23
CA LEU A 143 3.89 2.73 -7.62
C LEU A 143 2.89 1.93 -8.47
N THR A 144 1.86 2.58 -9.02
CA THR A 144 0.86 1.93 -9.87
C THR A 144 1.50 1.24 -11.06
N VAL A 145 2.41 1.94 -11.74
CA VAL A 145 3.14 1.37 -12.88
C VAL A 145 4.08 0.26 -12.43
N ARG A 146 4.81 0.41 -11.32
CA ARG A 146 5.68 -0.66 -10.78
C ARG A 146 4.91 -1.95 -10.50
N LEU A 147 3.75 -1.86 -9.86
CA LEU A 147 2.89 -3.03 -9.58
C LEU A 147 2.41 -3.72 -10.86
N LEU A 148 2.06 -2.94 -11.90
CA LEU A 148 1.71 -3.49 -13.21
C LEU A 148 2.90 -4.20 -13.87
N LEU A 149 4.10 -3.63 -13.81
CA LEU A 149 5.31 -4.24 -14.36
C LEU A 149 5.69 -5.53 -13.62
N GLU A 150 5.62 -5.54 -12.28
CA GLU A 150 5.83 -6.73 -11.46
C GLU A 150 4.85 -7.85 -11.83
N ARG A 151 3.59 -7.50 -12.09
CA ARG A 151 2.57 -8.44 -12.53
C ARG A 151 2.83 -8.93 -13.96
N ALA A 152 3.26 -8.05 -14.87
CA ALA A 152 3.61 -8.38 -16.25
C ALA A 152 4.78 -9.37 -16.34
N ALA A 153 5.71 -9.34 -15.38
CA ALA A 153 6.78 -10.32 -15.27
C ALA A 153 6.29 -11.76 -14.98
N VAL A 154 5.02 -11.93 -14.58
CA VAL A 154 4.41 -13.23 -14.24
C VAL A 154 3.22 -13.57 -15.14
N ARG A 155 2.59 -12.55 -15.74
CA ARG A 155 1.39 -12.65 -16.59
C ARG A 155 1.68 -11.91 -17.90
N THR A 156 2.25 -12.65 -18.85
CA THR A 156 2.84 -12.08 -20.06
C THR A 156 1.84 -11.95 -21.21
N ASP A 157 0.68 -12.59 -21.09
CA ASP A 157 -0.32 -12.79 -22.14
C ASP A 157 -1.65 -12.08 -21.86
N ARG A 158 -1.73 -11.32 -20.75
CA ARG A 158 -2.95 -10.64 -20.31
C ARG A 158 -2.80 -9.13 -20.28
N VAL A 159 -3.88 -8.42 -20.61
CA VAL A 159 -3.98 -6.98 -20.35
C VAL A 159 -4.15 -6.78 -18.85
N LEU A 160 -3.26 -5.99 -18.26
CA LEU A 160 -3.29 -5.68 -16.83
C LEU A 160 -4.03 -4.37 -16.60
N LEU A 161 -5.04 -4.41 -15.74
CA LEU A 161 -5.91 -3.29 -15.43
C LEU A 161 -5.68 -2.85 -13.98
N PRO A 162 -5.18 -1.63 -13.72
CA PRO A 162 -5.09 -1.15 -12.35
C PRO A 162 -6.50 -0.95 -11.80
N VAL A 163 -6.72 -1.44 -10.58
CA VAL A 163 -8.01 -1.37 -9.89
C VAL A 163 -7.82 -0.74 -8.52
N PHE A 164 -8.65 0.26 -8.24
CA PHE A 164 -8.79 0.87 -6.93
C PHE A 164 -10.28 0.97 -6.61
N ASP A 165 -10.65 0.57 -5.39
CA ASP A 165 -12.04 0.60 -4.93
C ASP A 165 -13.05 -0.10 -5.87
N GLY A 166 -12.63 -1.23 -6.47
CA GLY A 166 -13.43 -2.00 -7.42
C GLY A 166 -13.61 -1.38 -8.80
N GLN A 167 -12.92 -0.26 -9.09
CA GLN A 167 -13.02 0.44 -10.37
C GLN A 167 -11.71 0.37 -11.16
N TRP A 168 -11.81 0.14 -12.47
CA TRP A 168 -10.68 0.18 -13.38
C TRP A 168 -10.22 1.62 -13.62
N GLY A 169 -8.92 1.84 -13.59
CA GLY A 169 -8.31 3.15 -13.85
C GLY A 169 -7.16 3.11 -14.85
N HIS A 170 -6.34 4.16 -14.80
CA HIS A 170 -5.17 4.34 -15.64
C HIS A 170 -3.84 4.06 -14.91
N PRO A 171 -2.77 3.67 -15.63
CA PRO A 171 -2.74 3.23 -17.02
C PRO A 171 -2.97 1.70 -17.16
N PRO A 172 -3.78 1.21 -18.10
CA PRO A 172 -3.73 -0.20 -18.46
C PRO A 172 -2.41 -0.56 -19.14
N LEU A 173 -1.90 -1.77 -18.88
CA LEU A 173 -0.74 -2.36 -19.57
C LEU A 173 -1.22 -3.42 -20.55
N LEU A 174 -0.93 -3.21 -21.84
CA LEU A 174 -1.25 -4.16 -22.91
C LEU A 174 0.02 -4.95 -23.30
N PRO A 175 -0.01 -6.29 -23.27
CA PRO A 175 1.10 -7.10 -23.75
C PRO A 175 1.19 -7.04 -25.29
N PRO A 176 2.36 -7.36 -25.90
CA PRO A 176 2.53 -7.34 -27.36
C PRO A 176 1.45 -8.12 -28.13
N SER A 177 0.99 -9.25 -27.59
CA SER A 177 -0.04 -10.10 -28.20
C SER A 177 -1.42 -9.42 -28.27
N ALA A 178 -1.72 -8.47 -27.39
CA ALA A 178 -3.00 -7.77 -27.36
C ALA A 178 -3.06 -6.60 -28.35
N LEU A 179 -1.91 -6.02 -28.73
CA LEU A 179 -1.84 -4.82 -29.57
C LEU A 179 -2.52 -5.00 -30.93
N PRO A 180 -2.23 -6.06 -31.72
CA PRO A 180 -2.90 -6.28 -33.01
C PRO A 180 -4.42 -6.45 -32.89
N ILE A 181 -4.89 -7.06 -31.80
CA ILE A 181 -6.32 -7.29 -31.56
C ILE A 181 -7.03 -5.96 -31.29
N VAL A 182 -6.47 -5.13 -30.41
CA VAL A 182 -7.00 -3.79 -30.11
C VAL A 182 -6.94 -2.88 -31.34
N LEU A 183 -5.89 -2.99 -32.16
CA LEU A 183 -5.77 -2.27 -33.43
C LEU A 183 -6.75 -2.76 -34.51
N ALA A 184 -7.30 -3.96 -34.41
CA ALA A 184 -8.31 -4.46 -35.34
C ALA A 184 -9.76 -4.08 -34.92
N ASP A 185 -9.94 -3.56 -33.71
CA ASP A 185 -11.25 -3.33 -33.11
C ASP A 185 -12.01 -2.13 -33.71
N SER A 186 -13.34 -2.17 -33.79
CA SER A 186 -14.16 -1.10 -34.36
C SER A 186 -14.04 0.25 -33.63
N GLY A 187 -13.60 0.25 -32.36
CA GLY A 187 -13.53 1.42 -31.50
C GLY A 187 -14.83 1.79 -30.81
N GLU A 188 -15.88 0.97 -30.95
CA GLU A 188 -17.16 1.17 -30.27
C GLU A 188 -16.96 1.08 -28.74
N GLY A 189 -17.31 2.14 -28.02
CA GLY A 189 -17.04 2.26 -26.57
C GLY A 189 -15.57 2.56 -26.22
N GLY A 190 -14.75 2.97 -27.20
CA GLY A 190 -13.35 3.31 -27.03
C GLY A 190 -12.48 2.13 -26.57
N LEU A 191 -11.34 2.43 -25.95
CA LEU A 191 -10.43 1.39 -25.45
C LEU A 191 -11.12 0.48 -24.42
N ARG A 192 -11.93 1.03 -23.51
CA ARG A 192 -12.67 0.23 -22.52
C ARG A 192 -13.58 -0.80 -23.21
N GLY A 193 -14.31 -0.39 -24.26
CA GLY A 193 -15.11 -1.30 -25.07
C GLY A 193 -14.27 -2.39 -25.74
N ALA A 194 -13.13 -2.04 -26.33
CA ALA A 194 -12.21 -3.01 -26.94
C ALA A 194 -11.69 -4.02 -25.91
N LEU A 195 -11.31 -3.57 -24.72
CA LEU A 195 -10.85 -4.44 -23.64
C LEU A 195 -11.95 -5.38 -23.13
N HIS A 196 -13.19 -4.91 -22.98
CA HIS A 196 -14.31 -5.79 -22.64
C HIS A 196 -14.53 -6.89 -23.68
N ARG A 197 -14.35 -6.58 -24.98
CA ARG A 197 -14.50 -7.55 -26.07
C ARG A 197 -13.39 -8.61 -26.13
N LEU A 198 -12.20 -8.35 -25.56
CA LEU A 198 -11.18 -9.39 -25.39
C LEU A 198 -11.64 -10.53 -24.47
N GLY A 199 -12.60 -10.25 -23.60
CA GLY A 199 -13.17 -11.21 -22.66
C GLY A 199 -12.34 -11.37 -21.38
N PRO A 200 -12.96 -11.88 -20.30
CA PRO A 200 -12.36 -11.88 -18.96
C PRO A 200 -11.10 -12.75 -18.83
N GLN A 201 -10.88 -13.71 -19.73
CA GLN A 201 -9.69 -14.57 -19.71
C GLN A 201 -8.42 -13.84 -20.17
N ALA A 202 -8.59 -12.80 -20.99
CA ALA A 202 -7.50 -11.97 -21.50
C ALA A 202 -7.16 -10.78 -20.59
N LEU A 203 -7.93 -10.58 -19.52
CA LEU A 203 -7.77 -9.48 -18.58
C LEU A 203 -7.26 -9.99 -17.23
N ASP A 204 -6.51 -9.16 -16.53
CA ASP A 204 -6.07 -9.41 -15.16
C ASP A 204 -6.11 -8.10 -14.36
N GLU A 205 -6.89 -8.10 -13.27
CA GLU A 205 -7.05 -6.95 -12.41
C GLU A 205 -5.93 -6.89 -11.38
N VAL A 206 -5.30 -5.72 -11.25
CA VAL A 206 -4.19 -5.48 -10.34
C VAL A 206 -4.63 -4.43 -9.34
N GLY A 207 -4.85 -4.85 -8.09
CA GLY A 207 -5.13 -3.92 -7.00
C GLY A 207 -3.96 -2.97 -6.79
N VAL A 208 -4.21 -1.66 -6.82
CA VAL A 208 -3.19 -0.64 -6.60
C VAL A 208 -3.64 0.35 -5.53
N PRO A 209 -2.81 0.73 -4.55
CA PRO A 209 -3.16 1.69 -3.52
C PRO A 209 -3.01 3.13 -4.06
N ASP A 210 -3.75 3.45 -5.13
CA ASP A 210 -3.63 4.73 -5.82
C ASP A 210 -5.01 5.22 -6.29
N ARG A 211 -5.63 6.11 -5.52
CA ARG A 211 -6.91 6.73 -5.88
C ARG A 211 -6.86 7.57 -7.15
N PHE A 212 -5.66 8.00 -7.55
CA PHE A 212 -5.49 8.89 -8.69
C PHE A 212 -5.58 8.19 -10.04
N ILE A 213 -5.62 6.85 -10.07
CA ILE A 213 -5.93 6.11 -11.30
C ILE A 213 -7.35 6.40 -11.83
N LEU A 214 -8.24 6.93 -10.97
CA LEU A 214 -9.65 7.22 -11.25
C LEU A 214 -9.92 8.73 -11.42
N ARG A 215 -8.89 9.57 -11.44
CA ARG A 215 -9.03 11.03 -11.41
C ARG A 215 -8.49 11.66 -12.68
N ASP A 216 -9.42 12.17 -13.48
CA ASP A 216 -9.11 13.00 -14.64
C ASP A 216 -9.15 14.48 -14.28
N MET A 217 -8.37 15.27 -15.01
CA MET A 217 -8.31 16.72 -14.90
C MET A 217 -9.05 17.36 -16.08
N ASP A 218 -10.37 17.48 -16.00
CA ASP A 218 -11.24 17.84 -17.13
C ASP A 218 -11.70 19.29 -17.17
N THR A 219 -11.77 19.93 -16.01
CA THR A 219 -12.26 21.29 -15.81
C THR A 219 -11.23 22.14 -15.04
N PRO A 220 -11.37 23.47 -15.03
CA PRO A 220 -10.53 24.33 -14.18
C PRO A 220 -10.59 23.98 -12.69
N ASP A 221 -11.76 23.55 -12.20
CA ASP A 221 -11.92 23.10 -10.81
C ASP A 221 -11.16 21.79 -10.57
N ASP A 222 -11.18 20.85 -11.54
CA ASP A 222 -10.37 19.63 -11.44
C ASP A 222 -8.87 19.92 -11.44
N TYR A 223 -8.42 20.92 -12.19
CA TYR A 223 -7.02 21.37 -12.17
C TYR A 223 -6.62 22.00 -10.85
N ALA A 224 -7.47 22.86 -10.28
CA ALA A 224 -7.24 23.42 -8.95
C ALA A 224 -7.19 22.32 -7.88
N ALA A 225 -8.10 21.34 -7.97
CA ALA A 225 -8.07 20.16 -7.11
C ALA A 225 -6.80 19.32 -7.33
N ALA A 226 -6.35 19.16 -8.57
CA ALA A 226 -5.13 18.43 -8.89
C ALA A 226 -3.88 19.10 -8.32
N CYS A 227 -3.80 20.43 -8.37
CA CYS A 227 -2.72 21.19 -7.73
C CYS A 227 -2.70 20.97 -6.21
N ALA A 228 -3.88 21.03 -5.57
CA ALA A 228 -3.98 20.76 -4.13
C ALA A 228 -3.59 19.32 -3.79
N HIS A 229 -4.11 18.35 -4.53
CA HIS A 229 -3.81 16.93 -4.36
C HIS A 229 -2.34 16.61 -4.63
N TRP A 230 -1.67 17.30 -5.55
CA TRP A 230 -0.25 17.11 -5.80
C TRP A 230 0.57 17.33 -4.53
N THR A 231 0.23 18.37 -3.76
CA THR A 231 0.95 18.67 -2.51
C THR A 231 0.75 17.57 -1.46
N THR A 232 -0.44 16.99 -1.36
CA THR A 232 -0.79 15.98 -0.33
C THR A 232 -0.71 14.53 -0.82
N ARG A 233 -0.25 14.29 -2.05
CA ARG A 233 -0.22 12.95 -2.69
C ARG A 233 0.59 11.91 -1.92
N GLU A 234 1.56 12.38 -1.12
CA GLU A 234 2.45 11.55 -0.31
C GLU A 234 1.81 11.02 0.98
N VAL A 235 0.61 11.49 1.31
CA VAL A 235 -0.21 10.93 2.40
C VAL A 235 -1.23 9.98 1.78
N PRO A 236 -1.17 8.66 2.06
CA PRO A 236 -2.20 7.73 1.62
C PRO A 236 -3.51 8.02 2.36
N THR A 237 -4.64 7.78 1.70
CA THR A 237 -5.92 7.67 2.43
C THR A 237 -6.01 6.37 3.22
N PRO A 238 -6.94 6.24 4.17
CA PRO A 238 -7.19 4.98 4.84
C PRO A 238 -7.53 3.83 3.87
N GLN A 239 -8.24 4.14 2.78
CA GLN A 239 -8.55 3.14 1.74
C GLN A 239 -7.32 2.73 0.93
N GLU A 240 -6.40 3.67 0.63
CA GLU A 240 -5.11 3.35 0.02
C GLU A 240 -4.25 2.51 0.97
N ALA A 241 -4.25 2.82 2.27
CA ALA A 241 -3.57 2.04 3.30
C ALA A 241 -4.08 0.59 3.39
N ARG A 242 -5.40 0.38 3.43
CA ARG A 242 -6.03 -0.97 3.40
C ARG A 242 -5.69 -1.73 2.12
N THR A 243 -5.73 -1.04 0.98
CA THR A 243 -5.33 -1.62 -0.31
C THR A 243 -3.87 -2.04 -0.29
N LEU A 244 -2.99 -1.23 0.30
CA LEU A 244 -1.57 -1.55 0.44
C LEU A 244 -1.34 -2.78 1.32
N LEU A 245 -2.05 -2.92 2.45
CA LEU A 245 -1.99 -4.14 3.27
C LEU A 245 -2.39 -5.39 2.47
N THR A 246 -3.41 -5.28 1.60
CA THR A 246 -3.87 -6.36 0.74
C THR A 246 -2.84 -6.72 -0.32
N VAL A 247 -2.32 -5.73 -1.06
CA VAL A 247 -1.30 -5.93 -2.10
C VAL A 247 -0.02 -6.54 -1.54
N ARG A 248 0.33 -6.19 -0.30
CA ARG A 248 1.49 -6.74 0.42
C ARG A 248 1.23 -8.11 1.07
N ALA A 249 0.02 -8.65 0.91
CA ALA A 249 -0.40 -9.94 1.46
C ALA A 249 -0.19 -10.03 2.98
N ILE A 250 -0.50 -8.94 3.71
CA ILE A 250 -0.43 -8.95 5.16
C ILE A 250 -1.42 -10.00 5.71
N PRO A 251 -1.01 -10.89 6.64
CA PRO A 251 -1.88 -11.94 7.16
C PRO A 251 -3.14 -11.38 7.83
N PRO A 252 -4.27 -12.13 7.85
CA PRO A 252 -5.53 -11.64 8.43
C PRO A 252 -5.41 -11.12 9.87
N GLY A 253 -4.59 -11.76 10.71
CA GLY A 253 -4.34 -11.29 12.07
C GLY A 253 -3.56 -9.98 12.15
N GLY A 254 -2.69 -9.70 11.18
CA GLY A 254 -1.99 -8.41 11.06
C GLY A 254 -2.93 -7.30 10.59
N VAL A 255 -3.80 -7.60 9.64
CA VAL A 255 -4.85 -6.67 9.17
C VAL A 255 -5.82 -6.34 10.31
N ALA A 256 -6.31 -7.34 11.04
CA ALA A 256 -7.22 -7.13 12.16
C ALA A 256 -6.58 -6.30 13.29
N HIS A 257 -5.28 -6.47 13.52
CA HIS A 257 -4.52 -5.63 14.46
C HIS A 257 -4.45 -4.19 13.99
N ALA A 258 -4.06 -3.97 12.72
CA ALA A 258 -3.99 -2.66 12.11
C ALA A 258 -5.33 -1.91 12.18
N GLU A 259 -6.44 -2.56 11.81
CA GLU A 259 -7.79 -1.98 11.90
C GLU A 259 -8.16 -1.62 13.34
N GLY A 260 -7.82 -2.48 14.30
CA GLY A 260 -8.09 -2.18 15.70
C GLY A 260 -7.30 -0.99 16.22
N VAL A 261 -6.02 -0.89 15.86
CA VAL A 261 -5.18 0.26 16.21
C VAL A 261 -5.70 1.54 15.57
N ALA A 262 -6.11 1.47 14.30
CA ALA A 262 -6.70 2.60 13.58
C ALA A 262 -7.99 3.10 14.25
N ALA A 263 -8.89 2.18 14.62
CA ALA A 263 -10.13 2.52 15.31
C ALA A 263 -9.88 3.22 16.67
N VAL A 264 -8.90 2.76 17.44
CA VAL A 264 -8.49 3.42 18.69
C VAL A 264 -7.87 4.78 18.42
N ALA A 265 -6.97 4.88 17.44
CA ALA A 265 -6.25 6.10 17.13
C ALA A 265 -7.19 7.23 16.70
N VAL A 266 -8.18 6.94 15.84
CA VAL A 266 -9.20 7.91 15.41
C VAL A 266 -10.01 8.43 16.61
N ARG A 267 -10.45 7.54 17.51
CA ARG A 267 -11.21 7.94 18.72
C ARG A 267 -10.41 8.87 19.63
N LEU A 268 -9.11 8.62 19.76
CA LEU A 268 -8.21 9.48 20.52
C LEU A 268 -8.05 10.85 19.84
N VAL A 269 -7.85 10.88 18.53
CA VAL A 269 -7.77 12.12 17.74
C VAL A 269 -9.04 12.96 17.89
N ASP A 270 -10.22 12.35 17.72
CA ASP A 270 -11.50 13.04 17.81
C ASP A 270 -11.71 13.67 19.20
N ALA A 271 -11.37 12.94 20.27
CA ALA A 271 -11.48 13.45 21.63
C ALA A 271 -10.51 14.61 21.89
N LEU A 272 -9.27 14.52 21.38
CA LEU A 272 -8.27 15.58 21.49
C LEU A 272 -8.67 16.83 20.69
N ASN A 273 -9.13 16.67 19.45
CA ASN A 273 -9.59 17.78 18.62
C ASN A 273 -10.83 18.46 19.22
N ALA A 274 -11.78 17.69 19.74
CA ALA A 274 -12.94 18.23 20.44
C ALA A 274 -12.55 19.08 21.66
N ALA A 275 -11.59 18.60 22.47
CA ALA A 275 -11.08 19.35 23.62
C ALA A 275 -10.30 20.62 23.22
N ARG A 276 -9.64 20.62 22.06
CA ARG A 276 -8.98 21.80 21.46
C ARG A 276 -9.98 22.81 20.86
N GLY A 277 -11.28 22.52 20.85
CA GLY A 277 -12.31 23.38 20.28
C GLY A 277 -12.42 23.27 18.76
N ILE A 278 -11.96 22.16 18.18
CA ILE A 278 -11.92 21.92 16.75
C ILE A 278 -13.05 20.95 16.38
N PRO A 279 -14.00 21.33 15.49
CA PRO A 279 -15.11 20.46 15.11
C PRO A 279 -14.62 19.15 14.46
N GLY A 280 -15.24 18.01 14.82
CA GLY A 280 -14.96 16.70 14.21
C GLY A 280 -15.44 16.58 12.76
N GLN A 281 -14.87 15.64 12.00
CA GLN A 281 -15.01 15.46 10.54
C GLN A 281 -16.35 14.85 10.06
N ASP A 282 -17.42 14.83 10.86
CA ASP A 282 -18.70 14.19 10.49
C ASP A 282 -19.58 15.03 9.52
N ALA A 283 -18.99 15.76 8.58
CA ALA A 283 -19.71 16.45 7.51
C ALA A 283 -19.04 16.25 6.15
N TRP A 284 -19.56 15.32 5.33
CA TRP A 284 -19.32 15.32 3.89
C TRP A 284 -20.61 14.92 3.15
N PRO A 285 -21.08 15.77 2.22
CA PRO A 285 -20.79 15.48 0.82
C PRO A 285 -20.28 16.72 0.07
N GLY A 286 -18.96 16.80 -0.11
CA GLY A 286 -18.31 17.64 -1.11
C GLY A 286 -17.56 18.85 -0.54
N GLY A 287 -16.27 18.68 -0.24
CA GLY A 287 -15.29 19.75 -0.30
C GLY A 287 -14.71 20.20 1.04
N ARG A 288 -13.37 20.05 1.12
CA ARG A 288 -12.39 20.72 1.99
C ARG A 288 -12.37 20.31 3.47
N SER A 289 -11.38 19.49 3.81
CA SER A 289 -10.49 19.80 4.93
C SER A 289 -9.20 20.38 4.34
N GLY A 290 -8.92 21.64 4.63
CA GLY A 290 -7.66 22.27 4.27
C GLY A 290 -6.66 22.03 5.38
N THR A 291 -5.62 21.23 5.15
CA THR A 291 -4.28 21.50 5.69
C THR A 291 -3.25 20.94 4.71
N GLY A 292 -2.39 21.80 4.17
CA GLY A 292 -1.27 21.38 3.34
C GLY A 292 -0.25 20.58 4.16
N PRO A 293 0.63 19.82 3.49
CA PRO A 293 1.72 19.12 4.17
C PRO A 293 2.84 20.13 4.41
N GLY A 294 2.96 20.55 5.65
CA GLY A 294 4.11 21.30 6.14
C GLY A 294 4.40 20.81 7.54
N LEU A 295 5.61 20.29 7.74
CA LEU A 295 6.19 19.96 9.05
C LEU A 295 6.34 21.20 9.98
N ASP A 296 5.85 22.37 9.58
CA ASP A 296 5.73 23.61 10.35
C ASP A 296 4.28 23.87 10.81
N ARG A 297 3.61 22.85 11.38
CA ARG A 297 2.30 23.06 12.04
C ARG A 297 2.52 23.79 13.38
N VAL A 298 1.91 24.96 13.52
CA VAL A 298 1.92 25.79 14.73
C VAL A 298 1.42 24.99 15.93
N LEU A 299 2.13 25.07 17.05
CA LEU A 299 1.77 24.47 18.34
C LEU A 299 0.31 24.81 18.70
N GLY A 300 -0.58 23.81 18.70
CA GLY A 300 -2.03 23.95 18.92
C GLY A 300 -2.91 23.60 17.70
N SER A 301 -2.33 23.12 16.60
CA SER A 301 -3.08 22.72 15.40
C SER A 301 -3.92 21.45 15.57
N GLU A 302 -4.99 21.35 14.79
CA GLU A 302 -5.80 20.14 14.59
C GLU A 302 -4.94 18.91 14.28
N LEU A 303 -5.26 17.78 14.92
CA LEU A 303 -4.73 16.47 14.55
C LEU A 303 -5.45 15.96 13.30
N ASP A 304 -4.67 15.47 12.35
CA ASP A 304 -5.19 14.92 11.10
C ASP A 304 -5.66 13.48 11.30
N SER A 305 -6.99 13.29 11.28
CA SER A 305 -7.62 11.98 11.48
C SER A 305 -7.29 10.99 10.37
N GLU A 306 -7.30 11.41 9.10
CA GLU A 306 -6.98 10.53 7.97
C GLU A 306 -5.51 10.11 7.98
N LEU A 307 -4.60 11.04 8.29
CA LEU A 307 -3.17 10.75 8.47
C LEU A 307 -2.97 9.76 9.61
N THR A 308 -3.66 9.96 10.74
CA THR A 308 -3.58 9.11 11.93
C THR A 308 -4.11 7.70 11.65
N GLU A 309 -5.28 7.59 11.01
CA GLU A 309 -5.86 6.30 10.62
C GLU A 309 -4.93 5.57 9.66
N SER A 310 -4.41 6.25 8.64
CA SER A 310 -3.51 5.65 7.65
C SER A 310 -2.17 5.21 8.25
N ALA A 311 -1.59 6.03 9.13
CA ALA A 311 -0.37 5.67 9.85
C ALA A 311 -0.60 4.49 10.82
N ALA A 312 -1.76 4.45 11.49
CA ALA A 312 -2.16 3.34 12.35
C ALA A 312 -2.39 2.05 11.55
N LEU A 313 -3.01 2.11 10.38
CA LEU A 313 -3.18 0.96 9.49
C LEU A 313 -1.82 0.40 9.03
N LEU A 314 -0.85 1.27 8.80
CA LEU A 314 0.45 0.91 8.20
C LEU A 314 1.59 0.72 9.22
N HIS A 315 1.36 0.95 10.52
CA HIS A 315 2.44 0.94 11.53
C HIS A 315 3.25 -0.36 11.52
N ASP A 316 2.56 -1.50 11.37
CA ASP A 316 3.14 -2.83 11.41
C ASP A 316 3.37 -3.44 10.00
N ILE A 317 3.37 -2.62 8.93
CA ILE A 317 3.45 -3.12 7.54
C ILE A 317 4.69 -3.98 7.24
N ALA A 318 5.79 -3.76 7.97
CA ALA A 318 7.04 -4.52 7.84
C ALA A 318 7.29 -5.48 9.01
N LYS A 319 6.26 -5.83 9.78
CA LYS A 319 6.35 -6.75 10.93
C LYS A 319 7.01 -8.07 10.52
N GLY A 320 7.93 -8.54 11.37
CA GLY A 320 8.76 -9.72 11.11
C GLY A 320 10.14 -9.41 10.51
N GLN A 321 10.38 -8.17 10.06
CA GLN A 321 11.72 -7.72 9.67
C GLN A 321 12.53 -7.19 10.87
N PRO A 322 13.87 -7.30 10.86
CA PRO A 322 14.72 -6.62 11.84
C PRO A 322 14.46 -5.12 11.80
N ARG A 323 14.24 -4.49 12.96
CA ARG A 323 13.87 -3.06 13.04
C ARG A 323 12.68 -2.71 12.12
N HIS A 324 11.61 -3.50 12.19
CA HIS A 324 10.43 -3.38 11.32
C HIS A 324 9.88 -1.95 11.18
N GLU A 325 10.02 -1.09 12.18
CA GLU A 325 9.56 0.30 12.10
C GLU A 325 10.36 1.12 11.09
N ALA A 326 11.69 1.03 11.18
CA ALA A 326 12.59 1.67 10.23
C ALA A 326 12.44 1.05 8.83
N ALA A 327 12.26 -0.28 8.76
CA ALA A 327 11.97 -0.96 7.51
C ALA A 327 10.63 -0.52 6.90
N GLY A 328 9.59 -0.33 7.73
CA GLY A 328 8.27 0.13 7.33
C GLY A 328 8.31 1.57 6.83
N GLY A 329 8.97 2.47 7.56
CA GLY A 329 9.18 3.85 7.11
C GLY A 329 10.00 3.94 5.82
N ALA A 330 11.06 3.14 5.66
CA ALA A 330 11.83 3.07 4.42
C ALA A 330 10.98 2.58 3.24
N LEU A 331 10.21 1.50 3.45
CA LEU A 331 9.29 0.97 2.46
C LEU A 331 8.27 2.03 2.03
N LEU A 332 7.63 2.72 2.97
CA LEU A 332 6.63 3.74 2.65
C LEU A 332 7.22 4.90 1.83
N ARG A 333 8.44 5.36 2.15
CA ARG A 333 9.13 6.37 1.32
C ARG A 333 9.43 5.86 -0.09
N GLU A 334 9.88 4.61 -0.22
CA GLU A 334 10.15 3.99 -1.53
C GLU A 334 8.88 3.89 -2.40
N LEU A 335 7.73 3.64 -1.76
CA LEU A 335 6.41 3.56 -2.38
C LEU A 335 5.79 4.95 -2.68
N GLY A 336 6.44 6.04 -2.26
CA GLY A 336 5.94 7.41 -2.45
C GLY A 336 4.93 7.89 -1.40
N PHE A 337 4.89 7.24 -0.23
CA PHE A 337 4.04 7.56 0.92
C PHE A 337 4.85 8.16 2.08
N SER A 338 5.71 9.15 1.79
CA SER A 338 6.56 9.83 2.78
C SER A 338 5.77 10.46 3.91
N GLY A 339 4.55 10.94 3.64
CA GLY A 339 3.74 11.66 4.63
C GLY A 339 3.37 10.84 5.87
N VAL A 340 3.23 9.51 5.74
CA VAL A 340 3.00 8.59 6.87
C VAL A 340 4.29 7.92 7.37
N ALA A 341 5.35 7.91 6.56
CA ALA A 341 6.56 7.16 6.83
C ALA A 341 7.28 7.62 8.11
N ASP A 342 7.21 8.90 8.45
CA ASP A 342 7.85 9.45 9.65
C ASP A 342 7.15 8.99 10.93
N ILE A 343 5.81 8.92 10.90
CA ILE A 343 5.00 8.38 12.01
C ILE A 343 5.31 6.89 12.19
N VAL A 344 5.30 6.13 11.09
CA VAL A 344 5.60 4.69 11.11
C VAL A 344 7.07 4.41 11.47
N ASN A 345 8.02 5.30 11.22
CA ASN A 345 9.41 5.09 11.63
C ASN A 345 9.62 5.25 13.16
N ALA A 346 8.73 5.98 13.84
CA ALA A 346 8.97 6.47 15.20
C ALA A 346 8.11 5.79 16.30
N HIS A 347 7.52 4.61 16.05
CA HIS A 347 6.50 4.01 16.92
C HIS A 347 7.00 3.04 18.03
N ARG A 348 8.31 2.94 18.28
CA ARG A 348 8.89 2.11 19.37
C ARG A 348 9.38 2.89 20.58
N ASP A 349 10.11 3.97 20.34
CA ASP A 349 10.97 4.58 21.34
C ASP A 349 11.02 6.10 21.16
N THR A 350 9.99 6.75 21.67
CA THR A 350 9.89 8.20 21.73
C THR A 350 9.91 8.65 23.18
N THR A 351 10.90 9.47 23.53
CA THR A 351 10.82 10.35 24.70
C THR A 351 9.91 11.51 24.33
N PHE A 352 8.81 11.65 25.06
CA PHE A 352 7.83 12.70 24.82
C PHE A 352 8.18 13.92 25.66
N ALA A 353 8.34 15.09 25.04
CA ALA A 353 8.48 16.33 25.78
C ALA A 353 7.13 16.71 26.41
N ASP A 354 7.07 16.88 27.72
CA ASP A 354 5.82 17.17 28.46
C ASP A 354 5.22 18.55 28.14
N GLY A 355 6.02 19.47 27.59
CA GLY A 355 5.62 20.85 27.29
C GLY A 355 5.14 21.11 25.85
N GLN A 356 4.90 20.08 25.04
CA GLN A 356 4.41 20.23 23.66
C GLN A 356 2.99 19.64 23.54
N PRO A 357 2.15 20.05 22.57
CA PRO A 357 0.91 19.35 22.25
C PRO A 357 1.17 17.92 21.78
N LEU A 358 0.21 17.02 21.97
CA LEU A 358 0.24 15.69 21.36
C LEU A 358 0.13 15.78 19.83
N THR A 359 0.87 14.95 19.11
CA THR A 359 0.81 14.80 17.64
C THR A 359 0.26 13.42 17.26
N GLU A 360 -0.02 13.21 15.97
CA GLU A 360 -0.49 11.94 15.39
C GLU A 360 0.46 10.79 15.77
N ARG A 361 1.77 11.06 15.87
CA ARG A 361 2.78 10.08 16.27
C ARG A 361 2.54 9.54 17.68
N GLU A 362 2.28 10.41 18.65
CA GLU A 362 1.98 9.99 20.02
C GLU A 362 0.70 9.16 20.07
N VAL A 363 -0.32 9.56 19.31
CA VAL A 363 -1.61 8.87 19.27
C VAL A 363 -1.45 7.45 18.70
N VAL A 364 -0.79 7.30 17.55
CA VAL A 364 -0.56 5.97 16.93
C VAL A 364 0.27 5.08 17.85
N TYR A 365 1.33 5.60 18.46
CA TYR A 365 2.14 4.87 19.43
C TYR A 365 1.29 4.30 20.58
N PHE A 366 0.41 5.14 21.15
CA PHE A 366 -0.41 4.74 22.28
C PHE A 366 -1.51 3.76 21.88
N ALA A 367 -2.17 4.02 20.74
CA ALA A 367 -3.21 3.17 20.19
C ALA A 367 -2.71 1.73 19.96
N ASP A 368 -1.48 1.57 19.43
CA ASP A 368 -0.87 0.24 19.29
C ASP A 368 -0.83 -0.49 20.63
N LYS A 369 -0.52 0.19 21.75
CA LYS A 369 -0.42 -0.44 23.09
C LYS A 369 -1.77 -0.83 23.70
N LEU A 370 -2.87 -0.27 23.20
CA LEU A 370 -4.22 -0.60 23.63
C LEU A 370 -4.87 -1.75 22.86
N VAL A 371 -4.23 -2.26 21.79
CA VAL A 371 -4.82 -3.32 20.95
C VAL A 371 -3.93 -4.55 20.91
N ARG A 372 -4.47 -5.71 21.26
CA ARG A 372 -3.79 -7.00 21.10
C ARG A 372 -4.56 -7.85 20.11
N CYS A 373 -3.92 -8.24 19.02
CA CYS A 373 -4.51 -9.00 17.92
C CYS A 373 -5.66 -8.25 17.24
N HIS A 374 -6.80 -8.08 17.91
CA HIS A 374 -7.96 -7.34 17.42
C HIS A 374 -8.90 -6.97 18.59
N THR A 375 -8.40 -6.98 19.82
CA THR A 375 -9.18 -6.73 21.03
C THR A 375 -8.56 -5.58 21.82
N LEU A 376 -9.39 -4.75 22.45
CA LEU A 376 -8.92 -3.75 23.42
C LEU A 376 -8.29 -4.45 24.63
N VAL A 377 -7.18 -3.90 25.10
CA VAL A 377 -6.48 -4.34 26.31
C VAL A 377 -6.00 -3.13 27.10
N ASP A 378 -6.00 -3.25 28.42
CA ASP A 378 -5.35 -2.25 29.26
C ASP A 378 -3.81 -2.35 29.15
N VAL A 379 -3.14 -1.21 29.30
CA VAL A 379 -1.68 -1.10 29.23
C VAL A 379 -1.02 -2.01 30.26
N GLU A 380 -1.45 -1.96 31.52
CA GLU A 380 -0.84 -2.72 32.61
C GLU A 380 -1.00 -4.22 32.37
N SER A 381 -2.18 -4.65 31.91
CA SER A 381 -2.43 -6.05 31.55
C SER A 381 -1.50 -6.55 30.44
N ARG A 382 -1.35 -5.76 29.36
CA ARG A 382 -0.50 -6.14 28.22
C ARG A 382 0.98 -6.22 28.58
N PHE A 383 1.47 -5.28 29.39
CA PHE A 383 2.87 -5.28 29.81
C PHE A 383 3.14 -6.30 30.91
N GLY A 384 2.18 -6.56 31.80
CA GLY A 384 2.26 -7.56 32.87
C GLY A 384 2.48 -8.99 32.34
N GLU A 385 1.79 -9.38 31.26
CA GLU A 385 2.01 -10.67 30.60
C GLU A 385 3.45 -10.81 30.06
N LYS A 386 3.99 -9.74 29.46
CA LYS A 386 5.37 -9.72 28.97
C LYS A 386 6.38 -9.77 30.10
N LEU A 387 6.14 -9.06 31.19
CA LEU A 387 6.98 -9.13 32.39
C LEU A 387 7.00 -10.55 32.97
N ALA A 388 5.85 -11.22 33.02
CA ALA A 388 5.76 -12.61 33.47
C ALA A 388 6.54 -13.58 32.56
N GLN A 389 6.56 -13.33 31.25
CA GLN A 389 7.31 -14.10 30.25
C GLN A 389 8.84 -13.91 30.37
N TRP A 390 9.29 -12.69 30.64
CA TRP A 390 10.72 -12.33 30.69
C TRP A 390 11.28 -12.17 32.11
N ARG A 391 10.59 -12.70 33.12
CA ARG A 391 10.97 -12.61 34.55
C ARG A 391 12.38 -13.11 34.89
N HIS A 392 12.96 -13.93 34.00
CA HIS A 392 14.29 -14.53 34.17
C HIS A 392 15.43 -13.67 33.60
N ASP A 393 15.10 -12.56 32.93
CA ASP A 393 16.05 -11.62 32.31
C ASP A 393 15.82 -10.21 32.90
N PRO A 394 16.66 -9.78 33.87
CA PRO A 394 16.50 -8.49 34.56
C PRO A 394 16.58 -7.28 33.63
N ASP A 395 17.43 -7.33 32.61
CA ASP A 395 17.62 -6.23 31.66
C ASP A 395 16.40 -6.11 30.73
N ALA A 396 15.89 -7.24 30.24
CA ALA A 396 14.65 -7.27 29.48
C ALA A 396 13.45 -6.81 30.31
N ALA A 397 13.34 -7.24 31.57
CA ALA A 397 12.30 -6.82 32.49
C ALA A 397 12.33 -5.30 32.72
N SER A 398 13.50 -4.73 33.02
CA SER A 398 13.68 -3.28 33.19
C SER A 398 13.28 -2.49 31.93
N ALA A 399 13.63 -2.99 30.75
CA ALA A 399 13.24 -2.38 29.48
C ALA A 399 11.72 -2.46 29.21
N ILE A 400 11.05 -3.54 29.65
CA ILE A 400 9.59 -3.68 29.56
C ILE A 400 8.91 -2.71 30.53
N GLU A 401 9.38 -2.61 31.78
CA GLU A 401 8.87 -1.66 32.77
C GLU A 401 9.04 -0.20 32.32
N GLY A 402 10.20 0.13 31.73
CA GLY A 402 10.44 1.46 31.17
C GLY A 402 9.43 1.83 30.08
N ARG A 403 9.07 0.88 29.20
CA ARG A 403 8.05 1.07 28.17
C ARG A 403 6.65 1.19 28.75
N MET A 404 6.33 0.41 29.77
CA MET A 404 5.05 0.51 30.49
C MET A 404 4.89 1.88 31.14
N ARG A 405 5.91 2.37 31.86
CA ARG A 405 5.89 3.73 32.46
C ARG A 405 5.68 4.82 31.42
N ARG A 406 6.31 4.73 30.25
CA ARG A 406 6.08 5.68 29.14
C ARG A 406 4.64 5.64 28.64
N ALA A 407 4.06 4.46 28.47
CA ALA A 407 2.67 4.31 28.02
C ALA A 407 1.68 4.86 29.06
N LEU A 408 1.91 4.63 30.36
CA LEU A 408 1.07 5.18 31.43
C LEU A 408 1.20 6.72 31.54
N ALA A 409 2.40 7.26 31.38
CA ALA A 409 2.60 8.71 31.33
C ALA A 409 1.84 9.34 30.13
N LEU A 410 1.86 8.66 28.98
CA LEU A 410 1.13 9.11 27.79
C LEU A 410 -0.38 8.99 27.96
N ARG A 411 -0.89 7.92 28.60
CA ARG A 411 -2.31 7.81 29.02
C ARG A 411 -2.73 9.02 29.82
N ALA A 412 -2.00 9.33 30.89
CA ALA A 412 -2.32 10.46 31.77
C ALA A 412 -2.29 11.79 31.01
N ARG A 413 -1.39 11.94 30.02
CA ARG A 413 -1.32 13.14 29.18
C ARG A 413 -2.51 13.25 28.23
N ILE A 414 -2.91 12.16 27.58
CA ILE A 414 -4.10 12.10 26.72
C ILE A 414 -5.35 12.47 27.52
N GLU A 415 -5.55 11.87 28.70
CA GLU A 415 -6.71 12.15 29.56
C GLU A 415 -6.75 13.62 30.01
N ARG A 416 -5.58 14.20 30.36
CA ARG A 416 -5.47 15.63 30.71
C ARG A 416 -5.81 16.54 29.54
N GLU A 417 -5.29 16.25 28.35
CA GLU A 417 -5.48 17.10 27.17
C GLU A 417 -6.89 16.97 26.58
N ALA A 418 -7.48 15.76 26.60
CA ALA A 418 -8.85 15.52 26.19
C ALA A 418 -9.89 15.96 27.24
N GLY A 419 -9.47 16.19 28.49
CA GLY A 419 -10.35 16.59 29.59
C GLY A 419 -11.35 15.52 30.05
N ARG A 420 -11.08 14.24 29.77
CA ARG A 420 -11.92 13.10 30.17
C ARG A 420 -11.13 11.79 30.29
N PRO A 421 -11.61 10.82 31.10
CA PRO A 421 -10.98 9.51 31.25
C PRO A 421 -10.88 8.74 29.93
N LEU A 422 -9.83 7.92 29.79
CA LEU A 422 -9.62 7.08 28.60
C LEU A 422 -10.78 6.10 28.38
N ALA A 423 -11.35 5.59 29.48
CA ALA A 423 -12.55 4.75 29.49
C ALA A 423 -13.69 5.36 28.68
N ASP A 424 -13.95 6.65 28.88
CA ASP A 424 -15.05 7.37 28.25
C ASP A 424 -14.74 7.70 26.79
N ILE A 425 -13.47 7.94 26.45
CA ILE A 425 -13.03 8.16 25.07
C ILE A 425 -13.25 6.91 24.24
N LEU A 426 -12.93 5.74 24.81
CA LEU A 426 -13.00 4.46 24.12
C LEU A 426 -14.38 3.80 24.21
N HIS A 427 -15.30 4.26 25.06
CA HIS A 427 -16.64 3.65 25.14
C HIS A 427 -17.67 4.38 24.22
N PRO A 428 -18.54 3.66 23.48
CA PRO A 428 -18.45 2.26 23.11
C PRO A 428 -17.54 2.11 21.88
N LEU A 429 -16.45 1.35 21.99
CA LEU A 429 -15.62 0.96 20.86
C LEU A 429 -15.47 -0.56 20.91
N ALA A 430 -16.17 -1.23 20.00
CA ALA A 430 -16.03 -2.66 19.82
C ALA A 430 -14.91 -2.92 18.79
N VAL A 431 -13.65 -2.87 19.25
CA VAL A 431 -12.55 -3.43 18.46
C VAL A 431 -12.57 -4.93 18.71
N GLY A 432 -13.11 -5.70 17.75
CA GLY A 432 -13.23 -7.16 17.77
C GLY A 432 -13.61 -7.76 19.13
N GLN A 433 -14.90 -8.04 19.36
CA GLN A 433 -15.44 -8.48 20.67
C GLN A 433 -14.51 -9.43 21.47
N SER A 434 -14.27 -9.20 22.75
CA SER A 434 -15.27 -9.12 23.83
C SER A 434 -15.24 -7.79 24.60
N ALA A 435 -16.43 -7.29 24.93
CA ALA A 435 -16.69 -6.07 25.69
C ALA A 435 -15.73 -5.89 26.87
N TRP A 436 -15.01 -4.77 26.87
CA TRP A 436 -14.35 -4.24 28.06
C TRP A 436 -15.42 -3.52 28.89
N GLU A 437 -15.76 -4.08 30.05
CA GLU A 437 -16.48 -3.38 31.11
C GLU A 437 -15.43 -2.88 32.11
N PRO A 438 -15.39 -1.57 32.43
CA PRO A 438 -14.53 -1.06 33.49
C PRO A 438 -14.96 -1.64 34.85
N ASP A 439 -14.00 -2.08 35.66
CA ASP A 439 -14.24 -2.48 37.05
C ASP A 439 -14.92 -1.35 37.82
N ALA A 440 -16.22 -1.52 38.08
CA ALA A 440 -16.94 -0.68 39.03
C ALA A 440 -16.47 -1.08 40.44
N GLY A 441 -15.67 -0.20 41.05
CA GLY A 441 -15.20 -0.36 42.42
C GLY A 441 -16.34 -0.59 43.42
N GLU A 442 -16.05 -1.45 44.41
CA GLU A 442 -16.93 -1.83 45.50
C GLU A 442 -17.61 -0.62 46.18
N ALA A 443 -18.94 -0.59 46.13
CA ALA A 443 -19.74 0.18 47.06
C ALA A 443 -21.11 -0.48 47.30
N GLY A 444 -21.27 -1.02 48.52
CA GLY A 444 -22.52 -0.88 49.27
C GLY A 444 -23.62 -1.92 49.03
N LEU A 445 -23.71 -2.85 49.97
CA LEU A 445 -24.90 -3.65 50.29
C LEU A 445 -26.20 -2.82 50.35
N CYS A 446 -27.28 -3.34 49.75
CA CYS A 446 -28.62 -3.36 50.36
C CYS A 446 -29.57 -4.31 49.61
N ALA A 447 -30.36 -5.07 50.38
CA ALA A 447 -31.17 -6.21 49.99
C ALA A 447 -32.59 -5.84 49.50
N GLY A 448 -33.22 -6.75 48.72
CA GLY A 448 -34.68 -6.81 48.55
C GLY A 448 -35.18 -7.56 47.29
N PRO A 449 -36.18 -8.46 47.36
CA PRO A 449 -36.43 -9.50 46.32
C PRO A 449 -37.68 -9.30 45.43
N GLY A 450 -37.72 -10.00 44.29
CA GLY A 450 -38.92 -10.23 43.44
C GLY A 450 -38.51 -10.62 42.02
N SER A 451 -38.48 -11.90 41.66
CA SER A 451 -39.58 -12.76 41.16
C SER A 451 -39.86 -12.67 39.65
N HIS A 452 -39.78 -13.84 39.00
CA HIS A 452 -40.34 -14.26 37.70
C HIS A 452 -39.75 -13.61 36.42
N THR A 453 -39.59 -14.26 35.26
CA THR A 453 -39.75 -15.63 34.71
C THR A 453 -39.22 -15.51 33.27
N GLY A 454 -38.60 -16.54 32.69
CA GLY A 454 -38.44 -16.61 31.23
C GLY A 454 -37.16 -17.29 30.77
N ALA A 455 -37.13 -18.62 30.87
CA ALA A 455 -36.14 -19.45 30.19
C ALA A 455 -36.47 -19.56 28.69
N VAL A 456 -35.48 -19.32 27.83
CA VAL A 456 -35.37 -19.95 26.51
C VAL A 456 -33.91 -20.33 26.30
N SER A 457 -33.64 -21.63 26.30
CA SER A 457 -32.34 -22.21 25.95
C SER A 457 -32.23 -22.34 24.43
N CYS A 458 -31.11 -21.91 23.87
CA CYS A 458 -30.61 -22.43 22.59
C CYS A 458 -29.11 -22.69 22.75
N THR A 459 -28.77 -23.96 22.88
CA THR A 459 -27.43 -24.53 22.85
C THR A 459 -26.90 -24.51 21.41
N GLY A 460 -25.78 -23.82 21.19
CA GLY A 460 -25.01 -23.84 19.95
C GLY A 460 -23.54 -23.79 20.28
N ALA A 461 -22.86 -24.91 20.09
CA ALA A 461 -21.47 -25.15 20.50
C ALA A 461 -20.50 -24.13 19.86
N ARG A 462 -19.73 -23.43 20.71
CA ARG A 462 -18.57 -22.63 20.31
C ARG A 462 -17.36 -23.57 20.22
N GLN A 463 -16.79 -23.73 19.03
CA GLN A 463 -15.41 -24.19 18.90
C GLN A 463 -14.48 -23.02 19.26
N ALA A 464 -13.79 -23.13 20.38
CA ALA A 464 -12.71 -22.24 20.74
C ALA A 464 -11.50 -22.55 19.86
N VAL A 465 -11.08 -21.62 19.02
CA VAL A 465 -9.76 -21.68 18.36
C VAL A 465 -8.74 -21.23 19.39
N SER A 466 -8.10 -22.20 20.05
CA SER A 466 -7.01 -21.94 20.98
C SER A 466 -5.72 -21.65 20.23
N CYS A 467 -5.05 -20.56 20.60
CA CYS A 467 -3.68 -20.27 20.19
C CYS A 467 -2.76 -20.64 21.37
N THR A 468 -2.08 -21.77 21.28
CA THR A 468 -0.95 -22.10 22.16
C THR A 468 0.24 -22.58 21.33
N PRO A 469 1.49 -22.23 21.67
CA PRO A 469 2.67 -22.81 21.07
C PRO A 469 3.24 -23.95 21.96
N GLY A 470 3.59 -25.09 21.36
CA GLY A 470 4.67 -25.97 21.85
C GLY A 470 4.30 -27.35 22.40
N ALA A 471 4.75 -28.36 21.66
CA ALA A 471 5.08 -29.77 21.95
C ALA A 471 4.98 -30.34 23.39
N SER A 472 4.47 -31.58 23.48
CA SER A 472 5.07 -32.66 24.29
C SER A 472 4.65 -34.05 23.76
N GLU A 473 5.61 -34.97 23.72
CA GLU A 473 5.49 -36.38 23.37
C GLU A 473 4.95 -37.22 24.55
N SER A 474 4.16 -38.26 24.28
CA SER A 474 4.37 -39.62 24.85
C SER A 474 3.30 -40.65 24.41
N SER A 475 3.76 -41.66 23.66
CA SER A 475 3.64 -43.12 23.91
C SER A 475 2.28 -43.88 23.93
N GLN A 476 2.29 -45.03 23.21
CA GLN A 476 1.44 -46.25 23.23
C GLN A 476 0.07 -46.20 22.51
N ALA A 477 -0.42 -47.18 21.73
CA ALA A 477 0.05 -48.49 21.26
C ALA A 477 -0.83 -48.95 20.05
N HIS A 478 -0.30 -49.88 19.25
CA HIS A 478 -0.87 -50.62 18.08
C HIS A 478 -2.19 -51.41 18.38
N PRO A 479 -2.93 -51.99 17.39
CA PRO A 479 -2.47 -52.55 16.09
C PRO A 479 -3.33 -52.34 14.81
N ALA A 480 -2.72 -52.72 13.68
CA ALA A 480 -3.21 -52.79 12.29
C ALA A 480 -4.07 -54.07 12.01
N PRO A 481 -4.58 -54.40 10.78
CA PRO A 481 -3.75 -54.68 9.59
C PRO A 481 -4.34 -54.41 8.17
N GLY A 482 -3.48 -54.54 7.15
CA GLY A 482 -3.78 -54.89 5.75
C GLY A 482 -3.74 -53.72 4.74
N THR A 483 -3.08 -53.74 3.58
CA THR A 483 -2.36 -54.76 2.78
C THR A 483 -1.49 -54.02 1.73
N ALA A 484 -0.27 -54.48 1.48
CA ALA A 484 0.57 -54.17 0.30
C ALA A 484 0.25 -55.19 -0.84
N PRO A 485 0.83 -55.19 -2.07
CA PRO A 485 2.18 -54.73 -2.52
C PRO A 485 2.14 -53.96 -3.88
N ASP A 486 3.17 -53.48 -4.59
CA ASP A 486 4.44 -54.05 -5.08
C ASP A 486 5.39 -52.92 -5.60
N SER A 487 6.70 -53.19 -5.57
CA SER A 487 7.81 -52.64 -6.40
C SER A 487 8.59 -53.87 -6.93
N PRO A 488 9.58 -53.85 -7.87
CA PRO A 488 10.59 -52.82 -8.25
C PRO A 488 10.95 -52.92 -9.78
N PRO A 489 12.18 -52.71 -10.35
CA PRO A 489 13.46 -52.17 -9.83
C PRO A 489 14.24 -51.16 -10.74
N CYS A 490 15.33 -50.63 -10.16
CA CYS A 490 16.45 -49.91 -10.79
C CYS A 490 17.40 -50.84 -11.56
N PRO A 491 18.29 -50.29 -12.41
CA PRO A 491 19.73 -50.52 -12.18
C PRO A 491 20.66 -49.30 -12.43
N ALA A 492 21.76 -49.27 -11.68
CA ALA A 492 22.98 -48.44 -11.86
C ALA A 492 23.96 -49.12 -12.88
N PRO A 493 25.22 -48.68 -13.18
CA PRO A 493 26.10 -47.73 -12.46
C PRO A 493 27.03 -46.79 -13.31
N CYS A 494 27.82 -45.97 -12.60
CA CYS A 494 28.92 -45.09 -13.06
C CYS A 494 30.10 -45.80 -13.76
N PRO A 495 31.05 -45.02 -14.32
CA PRO A 495 32.39 -45.00 -13.71
C PRO A 495 33.05 -43.61 -13.56
N ALA A 496 34.07 -43.58 -12.70
CA ALA A 496 34.81 -42.42 -12.18
C ALA A 496 36.19 -42.21 -12.85
N SER A 497 36.80 -41.02 -12.67
CA SER A 497 38.22 -40.74 -12.27
C SER A 497 38.68 -39.32 -12.73
N ARG A 498 38.88 -38.34 -11.82
CA ARG A 498 40.13 -37.88 -11.10
C ARG A 498 40.98 -36.84 -11.90
N PRO A 499 41.89 -36.05 -11.28
CA PRO A 499 41.77 -35.14 -10.12
C PRO A 499 42.42 -33.73 -10.36
N ALA A 500 42.46 -32.88 -9.32
CA ALA A 500 42.92 -31.47 -9.26
C ALA A 500 44.41 -31.21 -9.61
N PRO A 501 44.83 -29.92 -9.68
CA PRO A 501 45.51 -29.34 -8.51
C PRO A 501 45.24 -27.83 -8.25
N GLY A 502 45.33 -27.40 -6.98
CA GLY A 502 45.75 -26.03 -6.61
C GLY A 502 47.28 -25.98 -6.43
N PRO A 503 47.92 -25.01 -5.74
CA PRO A 503 47.43 -23.79 -5.07
C PRO A 503 48.27 -22.52 -5.40
N VAL A 504 47.85 -21.30 -5.03
CA VAL A 504 48.76 -20.21 -4.59
C VAL A 504 48.08 -19.30 -3.56
N ARG A 505 48.83 -18.99 -2.50
CA ARG A 505 48.55 -18.12 -1.34
C ARG A 505 48.91 -16.64 -1.61
N GLN A 506 48.25 -15.73 -0.89
CA GLN A 506 48.76 -14.50 -0.22
C GLN A 506 47.56 -13.98 0.61
N SER A 507 47.50 -13.92 1.95
CA SER A 507 48.31 -13.19 2.95
C SER A 507 48.40 -11.69 2.61
N ALA A 508 48.03 -10.69 3.43
CA ALA A 508 47.56 -10.60 4.82
C ALA A 508 47.09 -9.14 5.11
N GLU A 509 46.55 -8.93 6.33
CA GLU A 509 46.56 -7.68 7.13
C GLU A 509 45.67 -6.48 6.70
N ASP A 510 45.08 -5.67 7.58
CA ASP A 510 44.66 -5.73 9.00
C ASP A 510 43.93 -4.39 9.29
N GLU A 511 43.01 -4.36 10.27
CA GLU A 511 42.53 -3.18 11.04
C GLU A 511 41.88 -1.98 10.28
N ASN A 512 40.96 -1.15 10.77
CA ASN A 512 40.50 -0.85 12.12
C ASN A 512 39.12 -0.15 12.05
N LEU A 513 38.28 -0.39 13.05
CA LEU A 513 37.13 0.41 13.49
C LEU A 513 37.65 1.73 14.14
N PRO A 514 36.85 2.80 14.29
CA PRO A 514 35.51 2.83 14.92
C PRO A 514 34.36 3.32 14.04
#